data_AF-A0A6J4XGV6-F1
#
_entry.id   AF-A0A6J4XGV6-F1
#
_cell.length_a   1.000
_cell.length_b   1.000
_cell.length_c   1.000
_cell.angle_alpha   90.00
_cell.angle_beta   90.00
_cell.angle_gamma   90.00
#
_symmetry.space_group_name_H-M   'P 1'
#
loop_
_entity.id
_entity.type
_entity.pdbx_description
1 polymer ?
#
loop_
_entity_poly.entity_id
_entity_poly.type
_entity_poly.pdbx_seq_one_letter_code
_entity_poly.pdbx_strand_id
1 'polypeptide(L)' 'MGQNRICELLGIQYPIIQAPMNWVSGADLVAAVSNAGALGTLGPNAGSKDITWTLNSPVKECGLR' A
#
# COMPACT_ATOMS: atom_id res chain seq x y z
N MET A 1 -11.16 11.48 -17.01
CA MET A 1 -11.67 10.12 -16.72
C MET A 1 -12.91 10.29 -15.85
N GLY A 2 -14.01 9.61 -16.17
CA GLY A 2 -15.27 9.76 -15.44
C GLY A 2 -15.10 9.30 -13.99
N GLN A 3 -15.78 9.98 -13.06
CA GLN A 3 -15.80 9.64 -11.64
C GLN A 3 -16.18 8.16 -11.46
N ASN A 4 -15.23 7.35 -10.98
CA ASN A 4 -15.44 5.95 -10.67
C ASN A 4 -15.82 5.84 -9.20
N ARG A 5 -16.86 5.07 -8.88
CA ARG A 5 -17.34 4.89 -7.49
C ARG A 5 -16.26 4.41 -6.53
N ILE A 6 -15.29 3.64 -7.03
CA ILE A 6 -14.13 3.16 -6.25
C ILE A 6 -13.15 4.31 -5.95
N CYS A 7 -12.90 5.17 -6.94
CA CYS A 7 -12.05 6.35 -6.79
C CYS A 7 -12.62 7.32 -5.75
N GLU A 8 -13.93 7.54 -5.75
CA GLU A 8 -14.61 8.40 -4.76
C GLU A 8 -14.57 7.81 -3.35
N LEU A 9 -14.78 6.49 -3.23
CA LEU A 9 -14.79 5.81 -1.94
C LEU A 9 -13.40 5.76 -1.29
N LEU A 10 -12.34 5.61 -2.09
CA LEU A 10 -10.97 5.45 -1.61
C LEU A 10 -10.13 6.73 -1.69
N GLY A 11 -10.65 7.80 -2.29
CA GLY A 11 -9.92 9.06 -2.47
C GLY A 11 -8.73 8.98 -3.44
N ILE A 12 -8.79 8.07 -4.42
CA ILE A 12 -7.71 7.83 -5.40
C ILE A 12 -8.08 8.36 -6.78
N GLN A 13 -7.09 8.77 -7.57
CA GLN A 13 -7.28 9.30 -8.92
C GLN A 13 -7.50 8.21 -9.96
N TYR A 14 -6.81 7.07 -9.78
CA TYR A 14 -6.90 5.93 -10.69
C TYR A 14 -7.54 4.75 -9.97
N PRO A 15 -8.46 3.99 -10.63
CA PRO A 15 -9.08 2.81 -10.06
C PRO A 15 -8.12 1.60 -10.12
N ILE A 16 -6.88 1.81 -9.68
CA ILE A 16 -5.79 0.84 -9.66
C ILE A 16 -5.45 0.59 -8.19
N ILE A 17 -5.39 -0.69 -7.84
CA ILE A 17 -5.05 -1.15 -6.50
C ILE A 17 -3.84 -2.07 -6.65
N GLN A 18 -2.75 -1.76 -5.96
CA GLN A 18 -1.60 -2.65 -5.91
C GLN A 18 -1.93 -3.86 -5.04
N ALA A 19 -1.71 -5.07 -5.57
CA ALA A 19 -1.98 -6.31 -4.86
C ALA A 19 -0.95 -6.54 -3.74
N PRO A 20 -1.37 -6.87 -2.50
CA PRO A 20 -0.45 -7.09 -1.40
C PRO A 20 0.40 -8.34 -1.64
N MET A 21 1.70 -8.14 -1.76
CA MET A 21 2.72 -9.18 -1.92
C MET A 21 3.56 -9.28 -0.64
N ASN A 22 3.70 -10.50 -0.12
CA ASN A 22 4.55 -10.81 1.02
C ASN A 22 6.00 -10.40 0.73
N TRP A 23 6.67 -9.72 1.67
CA TRP A 23 8.06 -9.22 1.56
C TRP A 23 8.30 -8.09 0.54
N VAL A 24 7.64 -8.10 -0.62
CA VAL A 24 7.90 -7.16 -1.73
C VAL A 24 7.18 -5.83 -1.57
N SER A 25 6.02 -5.80 -0.91
CA SER A 25 5.19 -4.59 -0.80
C SER A 25 5.69 -3.62 0.28
N GLY A 26 6.97 -3.27 0.28
CA GLY A 26 7.57 -2.34 1.23
C GLY A 26 7.06 -0.91 1.12
N ALA A 27 7.48 -0.06 2.06
CA ALA A 27 7.08 1.35 2.18
C ALA A 27 7.21 2.11 0.85
N ASP A 28 8.37 1.98 0.20
CA ASP A 28 8.71 2.75 -1.00
C ASP A 28 7.77 2.44 -2.16
N LEU A 29 7.40 1.17 -2.33
CA LEU A 29 6.49 0.75 -3.40
C LEU A 29 5.08 1.26 -3.13
N VAL A 30 4.59 1.10 -1.89
CA VAL A 30 3.25 1.58 -1.49
C VAL A 30 3.18 3.09 -1.62
N ALA A 31 4.19 3.82 -1.16
CA ALA A 31 4.26 5.28 -1.28
C ALA A 31 4.33 5.72 -2.75
N ALA A 32 5.10 5.03 -3.60
CA ALA A 32 5.16 5.34 -5.02
C ALA A 32 3.79 5.15 -5.71
N VAL A 33 3.08 4.07 -5.41
CA VAL A 33 1.73 3.80 -5.96
C VAL A 33 0.72 4.85 -5.47
N SER A 34 0.76 5.17 -4.17
CA SER A 34 -0.10 6.21 -3.58
C SER A 34 0.18 7.60 -4.16
N ASN A 35 1.46 7.97 -4.33
CA ASN A 35 1.85 9.25 -4.93
C ASN A 35 1.50 9.34 -6.42
N ALA A 36 1.48 8.20 -7.12
CA ALA A 36 0.97 8.11 -8.49
C ALA A 36 -0.57 8.23 -8.57
N GLY A 37 -1.28 8.35 -7.44
CA GLY A 37 -2.72 8.54 -7.40
C GLY A 37 -3.53 7.23 -7.42
N ALA A 38 -2.91 6.09 -7.17
CA ALA A 38 -3.55 4.78 -7.04
C ALA A 38 -3.56 4.32 -5.55
N LEU A 39 -4.19 3.19 -5.23
CA LEU A 39 -4.16 2.65 -3.87
C LEU A 39 -2.97 1.69 -3.70
N GLY A 40 -1.97 2.09 -2.91
CA GLY A 40 -0.92 1.19 -2.43
C GLY A 40 -1.40 0.34 -1.25
N THR A 41 -0.98 -0.93 -1.16
CA THR A 41 -1.34 -1.83 -0.06
C THR A 41 -0.13 -2.55 0.52
N LEU A 42 -0.06 -2.57 1.86
CA LEU A 42 0.98 -3.32 2.56
C LEU A 42 0.61 -4.79 2.62
N GLY A 43 1.53 -5.64 2.15
CA GLY A 43 1.45 -7.08 2.34
C GLY A 43 1.95 -7.50 3.73
N PRO A 44 1.69 -8.75 4.14
CA PRO A 44 2.37 -9.34 5.29
C PRO A 44 3.89 -9.21 5.10
N ASN A 45 4.63 -8.88 6.17
CA ASN A 45 6.08 -8.71 6.12
C ASN A 45 6.58 -7.69 5.06
N ALA A 46 5.75 -6.70 4.68
CA ALA A 46 6.05 -5.67 3.70
C ALA A 46 7.45 -5.03 3.89
N GLY A 47 8.43 -5.41 3.06
CA GLY A 47 9.80 -4.90 3.13
C GLY A 47 10.64 -5.40 4.32
N SER A 48 10.07 -6.23 5.20
CA SER A 48 10.76 -6.75 6.39
C SER A 48 11.83 -7.78 5.98
N LYS A 49 12.79 -8.05 6.87
CA LYS A 49 13.79 -9.12 6.68
C LYS A 49 13.49 -10.36 7.55
N ASP A 50 12.57 -10.20 8.50
CA ASP A 50 12.16 -11.20 9.47
C ASP A 50 10.64 -11.43 9.43
N ILE A 51 10.24 -12.65 9.79
CA ILE A 51 8.83 -13.03 9.87
C ILE A 51 8.19 -12.23 11.01
N THR A 52 7.22 -11.42 10.64
CA THR A 52 6.46 -10.59 11.54
C THR A 52 5.06 -11.17 11.71
N TRP A 53 4.72 -11.52 12.95
CA TRP A 53 3.41 -12.07 13.32
C TRP A 53 2.32 -11.00 13.43
N THR A 54 2.70 -9.71 13.42
CA THR A 54 1.79 -8.58 13.51
C THR A 54 2.04 -7.60 12.36
N LEU A 55 0.98 -7.11 11.72
CA LEU A 55 1.10 -6.10 10.66
C LEU A 55 1.58 -4.74 11.21
N ASN A 56 1.59 -4.54 12.53
CA ASN A 56 2.01 -3.28 13.12
C ASN A 56 3.51 -2.98 12.97
N SER A 57 4.36 -4.00 12.89
CA SER A 57 5.80 -3.78 12.74
C SER A 57 6.15 -3.19 11.37
N PRO A 58 5.69 -3.76 10.23
CA PRO A 58 5.99 -3.17 8.92
C PRO A 58 5.36 -1.78 8.76
N VAL A 59 4.17 -1.51 9.33
CA VAL A 59 3.56 -0.16 9.29
C VAL A 59 4.41 0.89 10.02
N LYS A 60 4.89 0.57 11.24
CA LYS A 60 5.78 1.47 12.01
C LYS A 60 7.11 1.70 11.32
N GLU A 61 7.67 0.66 10.70
CA GLU A 61 8.94 0.70 9.98
C GLU A 61 8.82 1.52 8.68
N CYS A 62 7.66 1.42 8.01
CA CYS A 62 7.34 2.21 6.82
C CYS A 62 7.11 3.71 7.09
N GLY A 63 6.99 4.15 8.35
CA GLY A 63 6.68 5.56 8.68
C GLY A 63 5.31 6.05 8.18
N LEU A 64 4.46 5.13 7.72
CA LEU A 64 3.08 5.38 7.33
C LEU A 64 2.24 5.43 8.60
N ARG A 65 1.57 6.56 8.80
CA ARG A 65 0.92 6.93 10.07
C ARG A 65 -0.55 6.51 10.09
#